data_AF-A0A2E1K1Q8-F1
#
_entry.id   AF-A0A2E1K1Q8-F1
#
_cell.length_a   1.000
_cell.length_b   1.000
_cell.length_c   1.000
_cell.angle_alpha   90.00
_cell.angle_beta   90.00
_cell.angle_gamma   90.00
#
_symmetry.space_group_name_H-M   'P 1'
#
loop_
_entity.id
_entity.type
_entity.pdbx_description
1 polymer ?
#
loop_
_entity_poly.entity_id
_entity_poly.type
_entity_poly.pdbx_seq_one_letter_code
_entity_poly.pdbx_strand_id
1 'polypeptide(L)'
;MEFFEVTSQKKGILEITVKKALTFDSICSKNPYEEIKNNHHKGIHHITIDCSKMTEIDSCGLSLLSLITKNYPTNRVTVIKTNSKYEKLKALYINQQT
;
A
#
# COMPACT_ATOMS: atom_id res chain seq x y z
N MET A 1 -9.07 0.38 14.84
CA MET A 1 -9.01 -0.48 13.63
C MET A 1 -8.21 0.21 12.54
N GLU A 2 -7.03 -0.33 12.29
CA GLU A 2 -5.98 0.09 11.33
C GLU A 2 -6.29 -0.38 9.90
N PHE A 3 -5.63 0.21 8.89
CA PHE A 3 -5.74 -0.18 7.47
C PHE A 3 -4.85 -1.38 7.15
N PHE A 4 -3.68 -1.42 7.78
CA PHE A 4 -2.66 -2.42 7.54
C PHE A 4 -2.53 -3.32 8.76
N GLU A 5 -2.37 -4.61 8.51
CA GLU A 5 -1.91 -5.56 9.51
C GLU A 5 -0.45 -5.91 9.22
N VAL A 6 0.44 -5.78 10.20
CA VAL A 6 1.78 -6.35 10.12
C VAL A 6 1.67 -7.86 10.24
N THR A 7 2.04 -8.57 9.18
CA THR A 7 1.96 -10.03 9.12
C THR A 7 3.29 -10.71 9.37
N SER A 8 4.41 -10.03 9.08
CA SER A 8 5.75 -10.54 9.35
C SER A 8 6.75 -9.39 9.44
N GLN A 9 7.74 -9.54 10.31
CA GLN A 9 8.91 -8.64 10.36
C GLN A 9 10.16 -9.49 10.59
N LYS A 10 10.95 -9.71 9.54
CA LYS A 10 12.15 -10.57 9.60
C LYS A 10 13.26 -10.01 8.72
N LYS A 11 14.49 -10.02 9.24
CA LYS A 11 15.72 -9.66 8.49
C LYS A 11 15.62 -8.30 7.76
N GLY A 12 14.95 -7.31 8.37
CA GLY A 12 14.76 -5.97 7.81
C GLY A 12 13.69 -5.87 6.70
N ILE A 13 12.91 -6.92 6.50
CA ILE A 13 11.71 -6.93 5.66
C ILE A 13 10.47 -6.81 6.55
N LEU A 14 9.58 -5.89 6.21
CA LEU A 14 8.26 -5.72 6.81
C LEU A 14 7.19 -6.16 5.81
N GLU A 15 6.37 -7.13 6.19
CA GLU A 15 5.23 -7.57 5.37
C GLU A 15 3.94 -7.05 6.01
N ILE A 16 3.17 -6.28 5.24
CA ILE A 16 1.89 -5.75 5.67
C ILE A 16 0.78 -6.21 4.73
N THR A 17 -0.38 -6.53 5.28
CA THR A 17 -1.58 -6.86 4.50
C THR A 17 -2.61 -5.74 4.63
N VAL A 18 -3.16 -5.31 3.50
CA VAL A 18 -4.26 -4.34 3.44
C VAL A 18 -5.56 -5.06 3.81
N LYS A 19 -6.19 -4.65 4.92
CA LYS A 19 -7.43 -5.26 5.43
C LYS A 19 -8.70 -4.50 5.07
N LYS A 20 -8.57 -3.26 4.62
CA LYS A 20 -9.70 -2.37 4.34
C LYS A 20 -9.72 -1.96 2.89
N ALA A 21 -10.86 -1.42 2.46
CA ALA A 21 -10.96 -0.70 1.21
C ALA A 21 -9.95 0.48 1.20
N LEU A 22 -9.29 0.71 0.07
CA LEU A 22 -8.47 1.88 -0.17
C LEU A 22 -9.22 2.82 -1.13
N THR A 23 -10.21 3.50 -0.58
CA THR A 23 -11.05 4.48 -1.29
C THR A 23 -10.88 5.88 -0.70
N PHE A 24 -11.30 6.93 -1.42
CA PHE A 24 -11.33 8.31 -0.93
C PHE A 24 -11.95 8.41 0.46
N ASP A 25 -13.16 7.85 0.65
CA ASP A 25 -13.88 7.90 1.94
C ASP A 25 -13.05 7.27 3.07
N SER A 26 -12.43 6.12 2.79
CA SER A 26 -11.62 5.41 3.77
C SER A 26 -10.35 6.19 4.13
N ILE A 27 -9.67 6.77 3.14
CA ILE A 27 -8.39 7.49 3.28
C ILE A 27 -8.61 8.88 3.90
N CYS A 28 -9.74 9.54 3.65
CA CYS A 28 -10.06 10.81 4.30
C CYS A 28 -10.38 10.61 5.79
N SER A 29 -10.97 9.48 6.15
CA SER A 29 -11.37 9.21 7.54
C SER A 29 -10.20 8.91 8.48
N LYS A 30 -9.08 8.40 7.95
CA LYS A 30 -7.86 8.08 8.71
C LYS A 30 -6.69 8.20 7.76
N ASN A 31 -5.52 8.64 8.22
CA ASN A 31 -4.34 8.85 7.37
C ASN A 31 -3.48 7.57 7.27
N PRO A 32 -3.74 6.64 6.33
CA PRO A 32 -3.02 5.37 6.23
C PRO A 32 -1.53 5.54 5.94
N TYR A 33 -1.12 6.67 5.36
CA TYR A 33 0.29 6.94 5.09
C TYR A 33 1.10 7.05 6.39
N GLU A 34 0.56 7.71 7.42
CA GLU A 34 1.21 7.80 8.74
C GLU A 34 1.23 6.44 9.45
N GLU A 35 0.24 5.56 9.23
CA GLU A 35 0.28 4.19 9.77
C GLU A 35 1.51 3.43 9.27
N ILE A 36 1.81 3.47 7.96
CA ILE A 36 3.00 2.80 7.40
C ILE A 36 4.29 3.44 7.91
N LYS A 37 4.33 4.77 8.00
CA LYS A 37 5.48 5.50 8.51
C LYS A 37 5.80 5.13 9.97
N ASN A 38 4.79 4.95 10.81
CA ASN A 38 4.96 4.51 12.19
C ASN A 38 5.45 3.06 12.30
N ASN A 39 5.07 2.19 11.35
CA ASN A 39 5.56 0.82 11.28
C ASN A 39 6.98 0.71 10.70
N HIS A 40 7.50 1.77 10.08
CA HIS A 40 8.85 1.83 9.56
C HIS A 40 9.85 2.22 10.66
N HIS A 41 10.41 1.21 11.35
CA HIS A 41 11.44 1.39 12.38
C HIS A 41 12.88 1.32 11.82
N LYS A 42 13.85 1.79 12.62
CA LYS A 42 15.29 1.64 12.34
C LYS A 42 15.61 0.15 12.09
N GLY A 43 16.11 -0.16 10.89
CA GLY A 43 16.49 -1.52 10.49
C GLY A 43 15.61 -2.15 9.40
N ILE A 44 14.44 -1.56 9.12
CA ILE A 44 13.61 -1.97 7.97
C ILE A 44 14.18 -1.31 6.70
N HIS A 45 14.47 -2.14 5.71
CA HIS A 45 14.96 -1.71 4.41
C HIS A 45 14.12 -2.26 3.25
N HIS A 46 13.10 -3.07 3.53
CA HIS A 46 12.11 -3.46 2.52
C HIS A 46 10.72 -3.57 3.15
N ILE A 47 9.69 -3.11 2.44
CA ILE A 47 8.28 -3.21 2.80
C ILE A 47 7.56 -3.95 1.68
N THR A 48 6.84 -5.00 2.04
CA THR A 48 5.98 -5.75 1.12
C THR A 48 4.53 -5.50 1.49
N ILE A 49 3.74 -5.00 0.54
CA ILE A 49 2.33 -4.66 0.73
C ILE A 49 1.47 -5.69 -0.01
N ASP A 50 0.79 -6.55 0.75
CA ASP A 50 -0.15 -7.55 0.25
C ASP A 50 -1.55 -6.94 0.13
N CYS A 51 -2.04 -6.80 -1.10
CA CYS A 51 -3.36 -6.24 -1.41
C CYS A 51 -4.46 -7.31 -1.61
N SER A 52 -4.21 -8.58 -1.30
CA SER A 52 -5.12 -9.69 -1.67
C SER A 52 -6.44 -9.65 -0.91
N LYS A 53 -6.39 -9.20 0.35
CA LYS A 53 -7.57 -9.12 1.24
C LYS A 53 -8.30 -7.78 1.16
N MET A 54 -7.82 -6.86 0.33
CA MET A 54 -8.47 -5.58 0.10
C MET A 54 -9.78 -5.78 -0.66
N THR A 55 -10.88 -5.26 -0.11
CA THR A 55 -12.22 -5.43 -0.70
C THR A 55 -12.48 -4.50 -1.89
N GLU A 56 -11.88 -3.31 -1.87
CA GLU A 56 -12.13 -2.26 -2.85
C GLU A 56 -10.96 -1.28 -2.93
N ILE A 57 -10.78 -0.66 -4.11
CA ILE A 57 -9.78 0.38 -4.36
C ILE A 57 -10.28 1.34 -5.43
N ASP A 58 -9.99 2.63 -5.26
CA ASP A 58 -10.21 3.68 -6.25
C ASP A 58 -8.90 4.41 -6.61
N SER A 59 -9.02 5.49 -7.39
CA SER A 59 -7.87 6.28 -7.83
C SER A 59 -7.10 6.92 -6.67
N CYS A 60 -7.78 7.25 -5.56
CA CYS A 60 -7.15 7.78 -4.36
C CYS A 60 -6.34 6.69 -3.65
N GLY A 61 -6.87 5.47 -3.57
CA GLY A 61 -6.13 4.31 -3.07
C GLY A 61 -4.90 3.96 -3.89
N LEU A 62 -4.99 3.99 -5.21
CA LEU A 62 -3.81 3.81 -6.07
C LEU A 62 -2.78 4.92 -5.87
N SER A 63 -3.24 6.17 -5.78
CA SER A 63 -2.36 7.33 -5.56
C SER A 63 -1.64 7.21 -4.21
N LEU A 64 -2.32 6.73 -3.18
CA LEU A 64 -1.72 6.42 -1.87
C LEU A 64 -0.64 5.34 -1.98
N LEU A 65 -0.93 4.20 -2.62
CA LEU A 65 0.05 3.12 -2.81
C LEU A 65 1.27 3.61 -3.61
N SER A 66 1.03 4.41 -4.66
CA SER A 66 2.08 5.09 -5.43
C SER A 66 2.90 6.04 -4.55
N LEU A 67 2.24 6.86 -3.71
CA LEU A 67 2.89 7.79 -2.79
C LEU A 67 3.78 7.04 -1.79
N ILE A 68 3.31 5.90 -1.26
CA ILE A 68 4.11 5.03 -0.39
C ILE A 68 5.33 4.54 -1.16
N THR A 69 5.17 3.91 -2.33
CA THR A 69 6.32 3.43 -3.12
C THR A 69 7.33 4.52 -3.49
N LYS A 70 6.90 5.78 -3.66
CA LYS A 70 7.77 6.92 -4.02
C LYS A 70 8.51 7.54 -2.84
N ASN A 71 7.93 7.56 -1.64
CA ASN A 71 8.52 8.23 -0.47
C ASN A 71 9.51 7.38 0.34
N TYR A 72 9.52 6.06 0.14
CA TYR A 72 10.59 5.21 0.67
C TYR A 72 11.75 5.17 -0.33
N PRO A 73 13.02 5.03 0.15
CA PRO A 73 14.18 4.99 -0.74
C PRO A 73 13.95 3.97 -1.87
N THR A 74 14.24 4.37 -3.10
CA THR A 74 13.88 3.64 -4.33
C THR A 74 14.21 2.14 -4.21
N ASN A 75 13.28 1.26 -4.63
CA ASN A 75 13.35 -0.22 -4.56
C ASN A 75 13.15 -0.86 -3.17
N ARG A 76 12.65 -0.12 -2.19
CA ARG A 76 12.36 -0.66 -0.85
C ARG A 76 10.89 -0.96 -0.58
N VAL A 77 10.00 -0.77 -1.55
CA VAL A 77 8.58 -1.09 -1.38
C VAL A 77 8.09 -1.90 -2.58
N THR A 78 7.48 -3.05 -2.30
CA THR A 78 6.88 -3.91 -3.32
C THR A 78 5.41 -4.13 -2.99
N VAL A 79 4.52 -3.89 -3.96
CA VAL A 79 3.11 -4.28 -3.86
C VAL A 79 2.95 -5.66 -4.48
N ILE A 80 2.38 -6.61 -3.74
CA ILE A 80 2.21 -8.01 -4.15
C ILE A 80 0.76 -8.47 -4.00
N LYS A 81 0.45 -9.64 -4.59
CA LYS A 81 -0.82 -10.37 -4.42
C LYS A 81 -2.03 -9.45 -4.56
N THR A 82 -2.13 -8.80 -5.70
CA THR A 82 -3.17 -7.84 -6.04
C THR A 82 -4.48 -8.55 -6.43
N ASN A 83 -5.58 -7.80 -6.52
CA ASN A 83 -6.87 -8.31 -7.00
C ASN A 83 -7.23 -7.69 -8.36
N SER A 84 -8.28 -8.22 -9.00
CA SER A 84 -8.69 -7.77 -10.34
C SER A 84 -9.10 -6.29 -10.40
N LYS A 85 -9.61 -5.71 -9.30
CA LYS A 85 -9.95 -4.29 -9.22
C LYS A 85 -8.69 -3.42 -9.27
N TYR A 86 -7.68 -3.78 -8.47
CA TYR A 86 -6.37 -3.11 -8.48
C TYR A 86 -5.73 -3.16 -9.88
N GLU A 87 -5.67 -4.34 -10.50
CA GLU A 87 -5.03 -4.50 -11.81
C GLU A 87 -5.73 -3.69 -12.91
N LYS A 88 -7.08 -3.74 -12.96
CA LYS A 88 -7.86 -2.95 -13.91
C LYS A 88 -7.60 -1.45 -13.74
N LEU A 89 -7.63 -0.98 -12.50
CA LEU A 89 -7.46 0.44 -12.22
C LEU A 89 -6.02 0.91 -12.48
N LYS A 90 -5.02 0.08 -12.14
CA LYS A 90 -3.61 0.35 -12.45
C LYS A 90 -3.36 0.44 -13.95
N ALA A 91 -3.97 -0.45 -14.74
CA ALA A 91 -3.87 -0.40 -16.21
C ALA A 91 -4.45 0.92 -16.78
N LEU A 92 -5.59 1.37 -16.26
CA LEU A 92 -6.19 2.66 -16.65
C LEU A 92 -5.29 3.85 -16.28
N TYR A 93 -4.63 3.80 -15.12
CA TYR A 93 -3.81 4.89 -14.62
C TYR A 93 -2.45 5.01 -15.32
N ILE A 94 -1.85 3.89 -15.72
CA ILE A 94 -0.57 3.86 -16.47
C ILE A 94 -0.78 4.40 -17.89
N ASN A 95 -1.91 4.10 -18.52
CA ASN A 95 -2.24 4.58 -19.87
C ASN A 95 -2.53 6.09 -19.95
N GLN A 96 -2.56 6.81 -18.82
CA GLN A 96 -2.78 8.26 -18.77
C GLN A 96 -1.48 9.07 -18.56
N GLN A 97 -0.31 8.41 -18.50
CA GLN A 97 1.00 9.06 -18.30
C GLN A 97 1.87 9.11 -19.58
N THR A 98 1.30 8.73 -20.73
CA THR A 98 1.86 8.95 -22.09
C THR A 98 1.29 10.21 -22.70
#